data_AF-A0A9P4YKW4-F1
#
_entry.id   AF-A0A9P4YKW4-F1
#
_cell.length_a   1.000
_cell.length_b   1.000
_cell.length_c   1.000
_cell.angle_alpha   90.00
_cell.angle_beta   90.00
_cell.angle_gamma   90.00
#
_symmetry.space_group_name_H-M   'P 1'
#
loop_
_entity.id
_entity.type
_entity.pdbx_description
1 polymer ?
#
loop_
_entity_poly.entity_id
_entity_poly.type
_entity_poly.pdbx_seq_one_letter_code
_entity_poly.pdbx_strand_id
1 'polypeptide(L)'
;MASVPGPDYRSIINSPQFTFLIGPGHSKVTIQSGLAKHVSPRLDGLMNNGHTRESRHRIAVLEDEDVETFTGFCEFAYTGDYTVPPRIFMYRRQHHRPLPLQKHHGQKIHAPFGTTKMIFQRKSPPQSSLMHLW
;
A
#
# COMPACT_ATOMS: atom_id res chain seq x y z
N MET A 1 22.31 19.45 -5.13
CA MET A 1 21.62 18.38 -4.38
C MET A 1 22.12 17.06 -4.92
N ALA A 2 22.87 16.27 -4.15
CA ALA A 2 23.31 14.96 -4.59
C ALA A 2 22.09 14.05 -4.76
N SER A 3 21.98 13.36 -5.89
CA SER A 3 20.98 12.30 -6.08
C SER A 3 21.22 11.25 -5.00
N VAL A 4 20.19 10.94 -4.21
CA VAL A 4 20.24 9.72 -3.38
C VAL A 4 20.45 8.57 -4.37
N PRO A 5 21.51 7.75 -4.20
CA PRO A 5 21.72 6.60 -5.09
C PRO A 5 20.50 5.69 -4.99
N GLY A 6 19.97 5.29 -6.14
CA GLY A 6 18.84 4.37 -6.22
C GLY A 6 19.17 2.99 -5.63
N PRO A 7 18.18 2.11 -5.51
CA PRO A 7 18.38 0.77 -4.94
C PRO A 7 19.43 -0.02 -5.75
N ASP A 8 20.30 -0.76 -5.07
CA ASP A 8 21.17 -1.72 -5.74
C ASP A 8 20.35 -2.97 -6.10
N TYR A 9 19.84 -2.97 -7.33
CA TYR A 9 19.01 -4.06 -7.84
C TYR A 9 19.73 -5.41 -7.88
N ARG A 10 21.07 -5.45 -8.03
CA ARG A 10 21.82 -6.72 -8.01
C ARG A 10 21.79 -7.33 -6.62
N SER A 11 21.99 -6.52 -5.59
CA SER A 11 21.87 -6.95 -4.19
C SER A 11 20.44 -7.39 -3.86
N ILE A 12 19.43 -6.65 -4.32
CA ILE A 12 18.02 -6.98 -4.10
C ILE A 12 17.66 -8.33 -4.74
N ILE A 13 17.96 -8.53 -6.02
CA ILE A 13 17.57 -9.75 -6.75
C ILE A 13 18.21 -11.01 -6.17
N ASN A 14 19.44 -10.90 -5.63
CA ASN A 14 20.16 -12.03 -5.03
C ASN A 14 19.89 -12.20 -3.52
N SER A 15 19.14 -11.30 -2.91
CA SER A 15 18.74 -11.45 -1.51
C SER A 15 17.74 -12.61 -1.34
N PRO A 16 17.54 -13.13 -0.13
CA PRO A 16 16.57 -14.20 0.07
C PRO A 16 15.15 -13.66 -0.02
N GLN A 17 14.24 -14.51 -0.48
CA GLN A 17 12.83 -14.19 -0.59
C GLN A 17 12.16 -14.07 0.79
N PHE A 18 11.02 -13.40 0.80
CA PHE A 18 10.13 -13.26 1.94
C PHE A 18 8.68 -13.25 1.44
N THR A 19 7.80 -14.01 2.09
CA THR A 19 6.42 -14.21 1.64
C THR A 19 5.44 -13.55 2.59
N PHE A 20 4.53 -12.76 2.04
CA PHE A 20 3.39 -12.21 2.75
C PHE A 20 2.14 -13.03 2.42
N LEU A 21 1.35 -13.32 3.46
CA LEU A 21 0.04 -13.94 3.36
C LEU A 21 -1.01 -12.84 3.53
N ILE A 22 -1.61 -12.40 2.43
CA ILE A 22 -2.47 -11.21 2.36
C ILE A 22 -3.95 -11.58 2.37
N GLY A 23 -4.72 -10.87 3.18
CA GLY A 23 -6.17 -11.01 3.28
C GLY A 23 -6.62 -12.31 3.96
N PRO A 24 -7.94 -12.50 4.13
CA PRO A 24 -8.50 -13.68 4.80
C PRO A 24 -8.26 -14.99 4.03
N GLY A 25 -7.99 -14.89 2.72
CA GLY A 25 -7.62 -16.05 1.89
C GLY A 25 -6.12 -16.40 1.93
N HIS A 26 -5.31 -15.66 2.70
CA HIS A 26 -3.85 -15.83 2.78
C HIS A 26 -3.19 -15.91 1.40
N SER A 27 -3.57 -14.98 0.52
CA SER A 27 -2.99 -14.89 -0.83
C SER A 27 -1.50 -14.64 -0.72
N LYS A 28 -0.70 -15.50 -1.36
CA LYS A 28 0.76 -15.45 -1.26
C LYS A 28 1.32 -14.37 -2.18
N VAL A 29 2.06 -13.42 -1.63
CA VAL A 29 2.86 -12.45 -2.37
C VAL A 29 4.30 -12.53 -1.88
N THR A 30 5.25 -12.78 -2.79
CA THR A 30 6.66 -12.96 -2.44
C THR A 30 7.49 -11.82 -3.01
N ILE A 31 8.34 -11.22 -2.16
CA ILE A 31 9.28 -10.17 -2.54
C ILE A 31 10.70 -10.48 -2.05
N GLN A 32 11.68 -9.74 -2.56
CA GLN A 32 13.08 -9.87 -2.13
C GLN A 32 13.34 -9.07 -0.85
N SER A 33 13.94 -9.68 0.17
CA SER A 33 14.14 -9.00 1.46
C SER A 33 15.16 -7.88 1.44
N GLY A 34 16.06 -7.88 0.45
CA GLY A 34 17.00 -6.78 0.22
C GLY A 34 16.30 -5.46 -0.11
N LEU A 35 15.05 -5.51 -0.60
CA LEU A 35 14.24 -4.33 -0.89
C LEU A 35 13.98 -3.50 0.38
N ALA A 36 13.85 -4.19 1.52
CA ALA A 36 13.40 -3.60 2.78
C ALA A 36 14.27 -2.44 3.27
N LYS A 37 15.59 -2.56 3.10
CA LYS A 37 16.59 -1.54 3.48
C LYS A 37 16.35 -0.19 2.84
N HIS A 38 15.79 -0.19 1.63
CA HIS A 38 15.55 1.02 0.84
C HIS A 38 14.14 1.58 1.04
N VAL A 39 13.20 0.75 1.50
CA VAL A 39 11.80 1.13 1.68
C VAL A 39 11.58 1.76 3.06
N SER A 40 11.88 1.03 4.14
CA SER A 40 11.76 1.57 5.49
C SER A 40 12.53 0.73 6.53
N PRO A 41 13.03 1.37 7.61
CA PRO A 41 13.68 0.63 8.71
C PRO A 41 12.79 -0.42 9.38
N ARG A 42 11.47 -0.20 9.47
CA ARG A 42 10.58 -1.21 10.07
C ARG A 42 10.38 -2.41 9.17
N LEU A 43 10.24 -2.21 7.85
CA LEU A 43 10.16 -3.32 6.92
C LEU A 43 11.47 -4.13 6.95
N ASP A 44 12.62 -3.45 7.03
CA ASP A 44 13.91 -4.12 7.20
C ASP A 44 13.98 -4.91 8.50
N GLY A 45 13.48 -4.33 9.60
CA GLY A 45 13.32 -5.03 10.87
C GLY A 45 12.46 -6.28 10.73
N LEU A 46 11.27 -6.17 10.12
CA LEU A 46 10.35 -7.29 9.92
C LEU A 46 11.01 -8.45 9.17
N MET A 47 11.74 -8.14 8.10
CA MET A 47 12.22 -9.15 7.15
C MET A 47 13.60 -9.69 7.51
N ASN A 48 14.47 -8.86 8.09
CA ASN A 48 15.91 -9.12 8.17
C ASN A 48 16.48 -9.12 9.60
N ASN A 49 15.71 -8.84 10.66
CA ASN A 49 16.28 -8.79 12.02
C ASN A 49 16.70 -10.15 12.60
N GLY A 50 16.24 -11.27 12.05
CA GLY A 50 16.54 -12.64 12.52
C GLY A 50 16.03 -13.00 13.93
N HIS A 51 15.39 -12.08 14.64
CA HIS A 51 14.92 -12.26 16.02
C HIS A 51 13.43 -12.59 16.12
N THR A 52 12.62 -12.05 15.20
CA THR A 52 11.17 -12.30 15.17
C THR A 52 10.83 -13.60 14.46
N ARG A 53 9.61 -14.09 14.68
CA ARG A 53 9.14 -15.31 14.00
C ARG A 53 9.08 -15.09 12.50
N GLU A 54 8.67 -13.89 12.08
CA GLU A 54 8.50 -13.48 10.70
C GLU A 54 9.84 -13.48 9.96
N SER A 55 10.89 -12.85 10.52
CA SER A 55 12.21 -12.77 9.88
C SER A 55 12.89 -14.14 9.78
N ARG A 56 12.66 -15.02 10.77
CA ARG A 56 13.23 -16.38 10.78
C ARG A 56 12.53 -17.33 9.81
N HIS A 57 11.20 -17.30 9.75
CA HIS A 57 10.42 -18.16 8.85
C HIS A 57 10.27 -17.57 7.46
N ARG A 58 10.63 -16.29 7.29
CA ARG A 58 10.48 -15.52 6.04
C ARG A 58 9.03 -15.44 5.58
N ILE A 59 8.11 -15.39 6.54
CA ILE A 59 6.67 -15.33 6.32
C ILE A 59 6.05 -14.31 7.27
N ALA A 60 5.25 -13.39 6.75
CA ALA A 60 4.38 -12.52 7.55
C ALA A 60 2.92 -12.64 7.09
N VAL A 61 1.98 -12.45 8.01
CA VAL A 61 0.54 -12.50 7.74
C VAL A 61 -0.04 -11.10 7.87
N LEU A 62 -0.81 -10.67 6.87
CA LEU A 62 -1.53 -9.40 6.83
C LEU A 62 -3.01 -9.69 6.48
N GLU A 63 -3.78 -10.17 7.47
CA GLU A 63 -5.16 -10.63 7.25
C GLU A 63 -6.13 -9.48 6.92
N ASP A 64 -5.85 -8.27 7.41
CA ASP A 64 -6.68 -7.08 7.22
C ASP A 64 -6.38 -6.33 5.92
N GLU A 65 -5.30 -6.72 5.23
CA GLU A 65 -4.86 -6.03 4.02
C GLU A 65 -5.41 -6.67 2.75
N ASP A 66 -5.61 -5.81 1.75
CA ASP A 66 -6.07 -6.22 0.44
C ASP A 66 -4.89 -6.53 -0.49
N VAL A 67 -5.06 -7.53 -1.35
CA VAL A 67 -4.02 -7.93 -2.32
C VAL A 67 -3.71 -6.79 -3.28
N GLU A 68 -4.70 -6.02 -3.75
CA GLU A 68 -4.47 -4.89 -4.66
C GLU A 68 -3.70 -3.76 -3.96
N THR A 69 -4.06 -3.45 -2.70
CA THR A 69 -3.35 -2.46 -1.89
C THR A 69 -1.88 -2.88 -1.68
N PHE A 70 -1.66 -4.14 -1.30
CA PHE A 70 -0.31 -4.66 -1.08
C PHE A 70 0.50 -4.74 -2.38
N THR A 71 -0.14 -5.01 -3.51
CA THR A 71 0.49 -4.99 -4.83
C THR A 71 0.98 -3.59 -5.18
N GLY A 72 0.16 -2.55 -4.97
CA GLY A 72 0.60 -1.16 -5.15
C GLY A 72 1.76 -0.76 -4.24
N PHE A 73 1.79 -1.27 -3.00
CA PHE A 73 2.96 -1.12 -2.13
C PHE A 73 4.21 -1.78 -2.72
N CYS A 74 4.08 -2.97 -3.30
CA CYS A 74 5.19 -3.66 -3.95
C CYS A 74 5.69 -2.91 -5.20
N GLU A 75 4.79 -2.36 -6.02
CA GLU A 75 5.15 -1.49 -7.16
C GLU A 75 6.01 -0.31 -6.68
N PHE A 76 5.54 0.39 -5.63
CA PHE A 76 6.28 1.49 -5.04
C PHE A 76 7.65 1.06 -4.53
N ALA A 77 7.71 -0.08 -3.84
CA ALA A 77 8.96 -0.58 -3.28
C ALA A 77 10.02 -0.88 -4.35
N TYR A 78 9.62 -1.42 -5.51
CA TYR A 78 10.55 -1.73 -6.61
C TYR A 78 10.88 -0.54 -7.52
N THR A 79 9.91 0.35 -7.76
CA THR A 79 10.01 1.37 -8.83
C THR A 79 10.02 2.80 -8.32
N GLY A 80 9.62 3.02 -7.07
CA GLY A 80 9.37 4.35 -6.50
C GLY A 80 8.04 4.97 -6.92
N ASP A 81 7.22 4.28 -7.72
CA ASP A 81 5.88 4.72 -8.14
C ASP A 81 4.86 3.57 -8.05
N TYR A 82 3.57 3.89 -8.07
CA TYR A 82 2.50 2.88 -7.99
C TYR A 82 1.23 3.35 -8.70
N THR A 83 0.46 2.39 -9.18
CA THR A 83 -0.79 2.65 -9.87
C THR A 83 -1.93 2.77 -8.86
N VAL A 84 -2.63 3.90 -8.88
CA VAL A 84 -3.86 4.07 -8.08
C VAL A 84 -5.04 3.56 -8.90
N PRO A 85 -5.79 2.54 -8.43
CA PRO A 85 -6.98 2.08 -9.15
C PRO A 85 -8.05 3.18 -9.22
N PRO A 86 -8.86 3.23 -10.30
CA PRO A 86 -9.94 4.21 -10.43
C PRO A 86 -10.92 4.15 -9.25
N ARG A 87 -11.33 5.32 -8.74
CA ARG A 87 -12.25 5.46 -7.58
C ARG A 87 -13.57 4.67 -7.67
N ILE A 88 -13.97 4.21 -8.85
CA ILE A 88 -15.18 3.41 -9.07
C ILE A 88 -15.16 2.11 -8.24
N PHE A 89 -13.99 1.52 -7.99
CA PHE A 89 -13.86 0.32 -7.16
C PHE A 89 -13.99 0.60 -5.64
N MET A 90 -13.79 1.85 -5.20
CA MET A 90 -13.90 2.21 -3.77
C MET A 90 -15.34 2.27 -3.28
N TYR A 91 -16.34 2.43 -4.17
CA TYR A 91 -17.74 2.35 -3.79
C TYR A 91 -18.17 0.92 -3.44
N ARG A 92 -17.59 -0.11 -4.08
CA ARG A 92 -17.93 -1.51 -3.76
C ARG A 92 -17.51 -1.90 -2.33
N ARG A 93 -16.48 -1.26 -1.76
CA ARG A 93 -15.96 -1.55 -0.41
C ARG A 93 -16.80 -0.97 0.73
N GLN A 94 -17.56 0.12 0.52
CA GLN A 94 -18.42 0.70 1.57
C GLN A 94 -19.84 0.13 1.61
N HIS A 95 -20.32 -0.51 0.53
CA HIS A 95 -21.72 -0.93 0.39
C HIS A 95 -22.06 -2.33 0.94
N HIS A 96 -21.22 -2.95 1.79
CA HIS A 96 -21.59 -4.16 2.55
C HIS A 96 -22.21 -3.87 3.92
N ARG A 97 -22.85 -2.71 4.09
CA ARG A 97 -23.90 -2.52 5.09
C ARG A 97 -25.13 -1.96 4.39
N PRO A 98 -26.27 -2.68 4.34
CA PRO A 98 -27.49 -2.09 3.80
C PRO A 98 -27.85 -0.87 4.65
N LEU A 99 -27.92 0.30 4.01
CA LEU A 99 -28.46 1.50 4.65
C LEU A 99 -29.95 1.25 4.94
N PRO A 100 -30.45 1.51 6.16
CA PRO A 100 -31.89 1.43 6.42
C PRO A 100 -32.63 2.40 5.49
N LEU A 101 -33.66 1.91 4.83
CA LEU A 101 -34.52 2.68 3.92
C LEU A 101 -35.22 3.81 4.70
N GLN A 102 -34.74 5.04 4.50
CA GLN A 102 -35.41 6.35 4.50
C GLN A 102 -36.28 6.74 5.72
N LYS A 103 -36.43 8.02 6.05
CA LYS A 103 -36.96 9.12 5.23
C LYS A 103 -36.41 10.44 5.79
N HIS A 104 -36.21 11.47 4.97
CA HIS A 104 -36.71 12.82 5.28
C HIS A 104 -36.54 13.77 4.07
N HIS A 105 -37.69 14.36 3.74
CA HIS A 105 -38.00 15.60 3.03
C HIS A 105 -36.83 16.43 2.45
N GLY A 106 -36.96 16.74 1.15
CA GLY A 106 -35.93 17.33 0.33
C GLY A 106 -35.62 18.80 0.57
N GLN A 107 -34.44 19.20 0.07
CA GLN A 107 -34.19 20.58 -0.35
C GLN A 107 -33.05 20.61 -1.39
N LYS A 108 -33.29 21.34 -2.48
CA LYS A 108 -32.34 21.59 -3.58
C LYS A 108 -31.39 22.72 -3.20
N ILE A 109 -30.11 22.64 -3.59
CA ILE A 109 -29.30 23.85 -3.86
C ILE A 109 -28.40 23.67 -5.10
N HIS A 110 -28.42 24.72 -5.93
CA HIS A 110 -27.65 24.97 -7.15
C HIS A 110 -26.12 24.97 -6.94
N ALA A 111 -25.36 24.61 -7.98
CA ALA A 111 -23.92 24.83 -8.09
C ALA A 111 -23.61 26.06 -8.96
N PRO A 112 -22.52 26.79 -8.69
CA PRO A 112 -21.85 27.56 -9.73
C PRO A 112 -20.37 27.17 -9.90
N PHE A 113 -20.05 26.81 -11.14
CA PHE A 113 -18.86 27.15 -11.94
C PHE A 113 -17.45 27.28 -11.30
N GLY A 114 -16.45 26.69 -12.00
CA GLY A 114 -15.21 27.42 -12.31
C GLY A 114 -13.87 26.74 -12.01
N THR A 115 -13.39 25.95 -12.98
CA THR A 115 -12.01 25.90 -13.52
C THR A 115 -10.77 25.72 -12.60
N THR A 116 -10.15 24.54 -12.75
CA THR A 116 -8.71 24.17 -12.83
C THR A 116 -7.61 25.08 -12.25
N LYS A 117 -6.78 24.50 -11.36
CA LYS A 117 -5.32 24.46 -11.51
C LYS A 117 -4.74 23.13 -11.02
N MET A 118 -4.05 22.44 -11.93
CA MET A 118 -3.20 21.27 -11.66
C MET A 118 -1.97 21.73 -10.88
N ILE A 119 -1.91 21.40 -9.59
CA ILE A 119 -0.67 21.47 -8.82
C ILE A 119 -0.14 20.05 -8.78
N PHE A 120 0.99 19.81 -9.46
CA PHE A 120 1.74 18.57 -9.39
C PHE A 120 2.38 18.50 -8.00
N GLN A 121 1.57 18.20 -6.99
CA GLN A 121 2.10 17.81 -5.68
C GLN A 121 2.72 16.43 -5.89
N ARG A 122 4.03 16.33 -5.61
CA ARG A 122 4.71 15.07 -5.31
C ARG A 122 3.76 14.28 -4.43
N LYS A 123 3.19 13.19 -4.96
CA LYS A 123 2.17 12.42 -4.26
C LYS A 123 2.77 12.01 -2.92
N SER A 124 2.24 12.58 -1.85
CA SER A 124 2.44 12.03 -0.52
C SER A 124 2.04 10.56 -0.58
N PRO A 125 2.79 9.66 0.07
CA PRO A 125 2.41 8.26 0.13
C PRO A 125 0.95 8.13 0.60
N PRO A 126 0.26 7.07 0.17
CA PRO A 126 -1.15 6.92 0.46
C PRO A 126 -1.36 7.05 1.97
N GLN A 127 -2.29 7.93 2.38
CA GLN A 127 -2.78 8.00 3.76
C GLN A 127 -3.59 6.74 4.07
N SER A 128 -2.92 5.60 4.06
CA SER A 128 -3.37 4.37 4.69
C SER A 128 -2.73 4.31 6.07
N SER A 129 -3.48 3.77 7.04
CA SER A 129 -3.04 3.50 8.42
C SER A 129 -1.65 2.82 8.50
N LEU A 130 -1.22 2.19 7.40
CA LEU A 130 0.08 1.58 7.16
C LEU A 130 1.30 2.47 7.48
N MET A 131 1.26 3.80 7.30
CA MET A 131 2.42 4.66 7.62
C MET A 131 2.74 4.71 9.13
N HIS A 132 1.75 4.43 9.99
CA HIS A 132 1.96 4.38 11.44
C HIS A 132 2.41 3.00 11.93
N LEU A 133 2.25 1.95 11.11
CA LEU A 133 2.70 0.59 11.43
C LEU A 133 4.05 0.20 10.79
N TRP A 134 4.50 0.89 9.72
CA TRP A 134 5.72 0.52 8.98
C TRP A 134 6.59 1.75 8.65
#